data_AF-A0A2S9BN90-F1
#
_entry.id   AF-A0A2S9BN90-F1
#
_cell.length_a   1.000
_cell.length_b   1.000
_cell.length_c   1.000
_cell.angle_alpha   90.00
_cell.angle_beta   90.00
_cell.angle_gamma   90.00
#
_symmetry.space_group_name_H-M   'P 1'
#
loop_
_entity.id
_entity.type
_entity.pdbx_description
1 polymer ?
#
loop_
_entity_poly.entity_id
_entity_poly.type
_entity_poly.pdbx_seq_one_letter_code
_entity_poly.pdbx_strand_id
1 'polypeptide(L)'
;MGAPTSRRLRRGWIALIAVVILVVVGAAVVWFGVKKLPGTHYAELDDTDQRMFTSLSSLYEQFQADPAAIWSADYRFDEQPLTLIRRDEVGGVIWHYAYLVNMSDVIDTAGMQKVELPDGSLPDDVRVTKTLGTASLPFWAPFNFTIETLGETPVLTFKYSADILDGAGDPSLEFGTFLLHEAFHVGKQQEWTYDRGAEGDRIFDYPTSAEQLAMLRTEFAILDSATGVTDPARMEIAAHDLAQIRVARYEKWPELRVQDNTEAIEGTAKYVERRMSDLTHGDINILTTQPGGTATFVSVLDYIEETEQFEILERDIAYETGAQLGYMLDVIEPTWKQKIEPAAAGEGLTPFQTLQRRVSVETAPTPQEILEIQSRYP
;
A
#
# COMPACT_ATOMS: atom_id res chain seq x y z
N MET A 1 41.56 3.13 53.18
CA MET A 1 40.34 3.29 52.37
C MET A 1 40.14 1.97 51.61
N GLY A 2 39.24 1.11 52.08
CA GLY A 2 39.00 -0.19 51.45
C GLY A 2 38.03 -0.04 50.28
N ALA A 3 38.47 -0.41 49.07
CA ALA A 3 37.61 -0.41 47.89
C ALA A 3 36.40 -1.36 48.12
N PRO A 4 35.16 -0.93 47.84
CA PRO A 4 34.00 -1.81 47.98
C PRO A 4 34.17 -3.01 47.05
N THR A 5 34.16 -4.19 47.64
CA THR A 5 34.33 -5.47 46.96
C THR A 5 33.25 -5.64 45.88
N SER A 6 33.69 -5.93 44.65
CA SER A 6 32.88 -6.11 43.42
C SER A 6 31.68 -7.06 43.56
N ARG A 7 31.65 -7.90 44.59
CA ARG A 7 30.54 -8.80 44.93
C ARG A 7 29.29 -8.08 45.46
N ARG A 8 29.42 -6.98 46.21
CA ARG A 8 28.24 -6.24 46.74
C ARG A 8 27.55 -5.43 45.65
N LEU A 9 28.31 -4.81 44.77
CA LEU A 9 27.80 -4.12 43.57
C LEU A 9 27.07 -5.10 42.64
N ARG A 10 27.65 -6.28 42.35
CA ARG A 10 26.98 -7.33 41.55
C ARG A 10 25.66 -7.82 42.16
N ARG A 11 25.58 -7.97 43.49
CA ARG A 11 24.34 -8.39 44.17
C ARG A 11 23.25 -7.32 44.11
N GLY A 12 23.61 -6.03 44.19
CA GLY A 12 22.67 -4.92 44.00
C GLY A 12 22.09 -4.88 42.59
N TRP A 13 22.92 -5.08 41.56
CA TRP A 13 22.48 -5.16 40.17
C TRP A 13 21.58 -6.38 39.90
N ILE A 14 21.92 -7.55 40.43
CA ILE A 14 21.08 -8.75 40.28
C ILE A 14 19.71 -8.55 40.95
N ALA A 15 19.67 -7.96 42.15
CA ALA A 15 18.42 -7.66 42.83
C ALA A 15 17.56 -6.64 42.06
N LEU A 16 18.19 -5.60 41.50
CA LEU A 16 17.50 -4.62 40.66
C LEU A 16 16.91 -5.26 39.40
N ILE A 17 17.69 -6.08 38.69
CA ILE A 17 17.22 -6.81 37.49
C ILE A 17 16.06 -7.75 37.86
N ALA A 18 16.18 -8.48 38.97
CA ALA A 18 15.10 -9.37 39.43
C ALA A 18 13.81 -8.59 39.73
N VAL A 19 13.91 -7.42 40.39
CA VAL A 19 12.74 -6.55 40.66
C VAL A 19 12.14 -6.04 39.35
N VAL A 20 12.95 -5.59 38.40
CA VAL A 20 12.47 -5.13 37.09
C VAL A 20 11.75 -6.25 36.35
N ILE A 21 12.33 -7.46 36.30
CA ILE A 21 11.69 -8.63 35.69
C ILE A 21 10.37 -8.94 36.39
N LEU A 22 10.32 -8.89 37.71
CA LEU A 22 9.11 -9.20 38.49
C LEU A 22 8.00 -8.18 38.25
N VAL A 23 8.34 -6.90 38.10
CA VAL A 23 7.41 -5.83 37.70
C VAL A 23 6.92 -6.05 36.27
N VAL A 24 7.81 -6.36 35.33
CA VAL A 24 7.45 -6.62 33.92
C VAL A 24 6.55 -7.86 33.80
N VAL A 25 6.90 -8.95 34.48
CA VAL A 25 6.09 -10.18 34.51
C VAL A 25 4.76 -9.92 35.20
N GLY A 26 4.74 -9.21 36.32
CA GLY A 26 3.51 -8.82 37.01
C GLY A 26 2.60 -7.96 36.13
N ALA A 27 3.16 -6.97 35.44
CA ALA A 27 2.43 -6.15 34.47
C ALA A 27 1.91 -6.97 33.29
N ALA A 28 2.70 -7.89 32.74
CA ALA A 28 2.27 -8.78 31.66
C ALA A 28 1.15 -9.72 32.10
N VAL A 29 1.25 -10.32 33.29
CA VAL A 29 0.20 -11.21 33.84
C VAL A 29 -1.10 -10.45 34.06
N VAL A 30 -1.03 -9.23 34.62
CA VAL A 30 -2.20 -8.35 34.75
C VAL A 30 -2.75 -7.98 33.37
N TRP A 31 -1.89 -7.64 32.42
CA TRP A 31 -2.29 -7.24 31.08
C TRP A 31 -3.07 -8.35 30.34
N PHE A 32 -2.47 -9.54 30.23
CA PHE A 32 -3.08 -10.68 29.54
C PHE A 32 -4.21 -11.33 30.35
N GLY A 33 -4.17 -11.23 31.69
CA GLY A 33 -5.18 -11.78 32.59
C GLY A 33 -6.42 -10.90 32.78
N VAL A 34 -6.29 -9.57 32.68
CA VAL A 34 -7.38 -8.62 33.00
C VAL A 34 -8.09 -8.08 31.76
N LYS A 35 -7.40 -7.86 30.63
CA LYS A 35 -8.10 -7.44 29.40
C LYS A 35 -9.01 -8.59 28.95
N LYS A 36 -10.27 -8.33 28.64
CA LYS A 36 -11.19 -9.35 28.14
C LYS A 36 -11.03 -9.46 26.63
N LEU A 37 -11.21 -10.67 26.10
CA LEU A 37 -11.49 -10.82 24.67
C LEU A 37 -12.83 -10.13 24.36
N PRO A 38 -13.04 -9.68 23.12
CA PRO A 38 -14.33 -9.15 22.69
C PRO A 38 -15.41 -10.26 22.72
N GLY A 39 -16.65 -9.89 22.47
CA GLY A 39 -17.75 -10.84 22.37
C GLY A 39 -17.54 -11.89 21.27
N THR A 40 -18.37 -12.94 21.28
CA THR A 40 -18.29 -14.01 20.27
C THR A 40 -19.19 -13.77 19.07
N HIS A 41 -20.06 -12.76 19.13
CA HIS A 41 -20.96 -12.41 18.03
C HIS A 41 -20.77 -10.95 17.65
N TYR A 42 -20.99 -10.63 16.37
CA TYR A 42 -20.85 -9.27 15.84
C TYR A 42 -21.54 -8.19 16.68
N ALA A 43 -22.77 -8.44 17.13
CA ALA A 43 -23.54 -7.48 17.95
C ALA A 43 -22.95 -7.23 19.35
N GLU A 44 -22.03 -8.08 19.81
CA GLU A 44 -21.32 -7.93 21.10
C GLU A 44 -19.94 -7.25 20.94
N LEU A 45 -19.49 -7.03 19.70
CA LEU A 45 -18.25 -6.33 19.41
C LEU A 45 -18.40 -4.84 19.71
N ASP A 46 -17.28 -4.15 19.97
CA ASP A 46 -17.32 -2.69 20.09
C ASP A 46 -17.55 -2.02 18.72
N ASP A 47 -17.89 -0.73 18.73
CA ASP A 47 -18.18 0.02 17.50
C ASP A 47 -17.00 0.00 16.51
N THR A 48 -15.77 0.06 17.00
CA THR A 48 -14.58 0.05 16.15
C THR A 48 -14.42 -1.28 15.43
N ASP A 49 -14.59 -2.39 16.13
CA ASP A 49 -14.52 -3.73 15.56
C ASP A 49 -15.66 -3.99 14.58
N GLN A 50 -16.88 -3.56 14.89
CA GLN A 50 -18.03 -3.65 13.99
C GLN A 50 -17.77 -2.90 12.69
N ARG A 51 -17.30 -1.66 12.78
CA ARG A 51 -16.93 -0.83 11.62
C ARG A 51 -15.80 -1.45 10.81
N MET A 52 -14.77 -1.97 11.47
CA MET A 52 -13.65 -2.66 10.84
C MET A 52 -14.14 -3.88 10.05
N PHE A 53 -14.94 -4.76 10.66
CA PHE A 53 -15.50 -5.93 9.95
C PHE A 53 -16.49 -5.55 8.85
N THR A 54 -17.24 -4.45 9.00
CA THR A 54 -18.08 -3.93 7.91
C THR A 54 -17.26 -3.50 6.72
N SER A 55 -16.16 -2.75 6.95
CA SER A 55 -15.24 -2.35 5.88
C SER A 55 -14.58 -3.56 5.22
N LEU A 56 -14.09 -4.52 6.01
CA LEU A 56 -13.48 -5.76 5.50
C LEU A 56 -14.48 -6.62 4.71
N SER A 57 -15.71 -6.76 5.19
CA SER A 57 -16.79 -7.48 4.48
C SER A 57 -17.02 -6.87 3.09
N SER A 58 -17.11 -5.54 3.01
CA SER A 58 -17.31 -4.81 1.75
C SER A 58 -16.18 -5.11 0.75
N LEU A 59 -14.92 -5.10 1.20
CA LEU A 59 -13.80 -5.49 0.34
C LEU A 59 -13.94 -6.93 -0.16
N TYR A 60 -14.25 -7.87 0.74
CA TYR A 60 -14.32 -9.30 0.41
C TYR A 60 -15.48 -9.60 -0.55
N GLU A 61 -16.61 -8.91 -0.39
CA GLU A 61 -17.75 -9.01 -1.30
C GLU A 61 -17.38 -8.58 -2.74
N GLN A 62 -16.57 -7.51 -2.89
CA GLN A 62 -16.09 -7.10 -4.22
C GLN A 62 -15.16 -8.12 -4.85
N PHE A 63 -14.23 -8.70 -4.08
CA PHE A 63 -13.36 -9.77 -4.55
C PHE A 63 -14.13 -11.06 -4.90
N GLN A 64 -15.19 -11.39 -4.18
CA GLN A 64 -16.05 -12.51 -4.55
C GLN A 64 -16.86 -12.24 -5.82
N ALA A 65 -17.35 -11.02 -5.99
CA ALA A 65 -18.20 -10.65 -7.12
C ALA A 65 -17.41 -10.59 -8.45
N ASP A 66 -16.30 -9.85 -8.49
CA ASP A 66 -15.49 -9.65 -9.70
C ASP A 66 -14.01 -9.34 -9.37
N PRO A 67 -13.19 -10.35 -9.04
CA PRO A 67 -11.77 -10.13 -8.74
C PRO A 67 -10.98 -9.59 -9.95
N ALA A 68 -11.43 -9.89 -11.17
CA ALA A 68 -10.79 -9.44 -12.40
C ALA A 68 -11.01 -7.94 -12.66
N ALA A 69 -12.07 -7.34 -12.11
CA ALA A 69 -12.28 -5.89 -12.15
C ALA A 69 -11.31 -5.12 -11.24
N ILE A 70 -10.74 -5.78 -10.22
CA ILE A 70 -9.77 -5.19 -9.28
C ILE A 70 -8.35 -5.36 -9.81
N TRP A 71 -7.91 -6.60 -10.04
CA TRP A 71 -6.59 -6.91 -10.61
C TRP A 71 -6.67 -8.03 -11.64
N SER A 72 -6.82 -9.27 -11.19
CA SER A 72 -6.95 -10.47 -12.02
C SER A 72 -7.84 -11.47 -11.31
N ALA A 73 -8.38 -12.44 -12.07
CA ALA A 73 -9.23 -13.48 -11.50
C ALA A 73 -8.53 -14.32 -10.42
N ASP A 74 -7.20 -14.46 -10.52
CA ASP A 74 -6.38 -15.27 -9.62
C ASP A 74 -5.94 -14.52 -8.36
N TYR A 75 -6.06 -13.19 -8.32
CA TYR A 75 -5.72 -12.42 -7.12
C TYR A 75 -6.92 -12.36 -6.17
N ARG A 76 -6.86 -13.17 -5.10
CA ARG A 76 -7.94 -13.36 -4.12
C ARG A 76 -7.53 -12.90 -2.72
N PHE A 77 -7.56 -11.59 -2.48
CA PHE A 77 -7.29 -11.05 -1.13
C PHE A 77 -8.29 -11.58 -0.09
N ASP A 78 -9.53 -11.81 -0.50
CA ASP A 78 -10.60 -12.34 0.35
C ASP A 78 -10.37 -13.76 0.86
N GLU A 79 -9.42 -14.48 0.26
CA GLU A 79 -9.02 -15.83 0.66
C GLU A 79 -7.67 -15.86 1.41
N GLN A 80 -6.98 -14.71 1.50
CA GLN A 80 -5.66 -14.65 2.12
C GLN A 80 -5.73 -14.60 3.65
N PRO A 81 -4.74 -15.20 4.35
CA PRO A 81 -4.63 -15.08 5.79
C PRO A 81 -4.26 -13.66 6.20
N LEU A 82 -4.96 -13.13 7.20
CA LEU A 82 -4.80 -11.76 7.68
C LEU A 82 -4.85 -11.72 9.20
N THR A 83 -3.94 -10.96 9.81
CA THR A 83 -3.97 -10.65 11.25
C THR A 83 -4.34 -9.19 11.47
N LEU A 84 -5.38 -8.92 12.26
CA LEU A 84 -5.88 -7.59 12.56
C LEU A 84 -5.72 -7.28 14.05
N ILE A 85 -4.91 -6.28 14.39
CA ILE A 85 -4.55 -5.96 15.77
C ILE A 85 -5.30 -4.72 16.25
N ARG A 86 -6.12 -4.89 17.28
CA ARG A 86 -6.85 -3.79 17.91
C ARG A 86 -5.92 -2.92 18.75
N ARG A 87 -5.93 -1.61 18.48
CA ARG A 87 -5.24 -0.55 19.24
C ARG A 87 -6.19 0.57 19.62
N ASP A 88 -5.78 1.40 20.57
CA ASP A 88 -6.52 2.61 20.95
C ASP A 88 -6.38 3.72 19.91
N GLU A 89 -5.17 3.93 19.39
CA GLU A 89 -4.80 5.04 18.50
C GLU A 89 -3.77 4.61 17.45
N VAL A 90 -3.66 5.40 16.37
CA VAL A 90 -2.64 5.21 15.33
C VAL A 90 -1.24 5.41 15.92
N GLY A 91 -0.28 4.55 15.57
CA GLY A 91 1.08 4.63 16.12
C GLY A 91 1.26 4.13 17.57
N GLY A 92 0.16 3.89 18.29
CA GLY A 92 0.19 3.44 19.68
C GLY A 92 0.81 2.05 19.84
N VAL A 93 1.72 1.85 20.79
CA VAL A 93 2.37 0.53 21.01
C VAL A 93 1.48 -0.46 21.77
N ILE A 94 0.43 0.05 22.40
CA ILE A 94 -0.49 -0.70 23.25
C ILE A 94 -1.56 -1.33 22.37
N TRP A 95 -1.66 -2.67 22.42
CA TRP A 95 -2.71 -3.42 21.73
C TRP A 95 -3.56 -4.26 22.70
N HIS A 96 -4.74 -4.68 22.26
CA HIS A 96 -5.74 -5.35 23.10
C HIS A 96 -5.85 -6.84 22.82
N TYR A 97 -6.13 -7.18 21.57
CA TYR A 97 -6.30 -8.52 21.03
C TYR A 97 -6.03 -8.48 19.52
N ALA A 98 -5.92 -9.65 18.92
CA ALA A 98 -5.76 -9.83 17.49
C ALA A 98 -6.88 -10.70 16.95
N TYR A 99 -7.53 -10.26 15.88
CA TYR A 99 -8.35 -11.10 15.03
C TYR A 99 -7.47 -11.79 14.00
N LEU A 100 -7.75 -13.06 13.76
CA LEU A 100 -7.15 -13.87 12.70
C LEU A 100 -8.25 -14.22 11.72
N VAL A 101 -8.04 -13.84 10.47
CA VAL A 101 -8.93 -14.05 9.34
C VAL A 101 -8.31 -15.09 8.42
N ASN A 102 -9.09 -16.08 7.98
CA ASN A 102 -8.65 -17.16 7.08
C ASN A 102 -7.37 -17.87 7.55
N MET A 103 -7.29 -18.12 8.86
CA MET A 103 -6.04 -18.56 9.51
C MET A 103 -6.06 -20.03 9.92
N SER A 104 -7.23 -20.68 9.91
CA SER A 104 -7.39 -22.05 10.39
C SER A 104 -6.66 -23.10 9.56
N ASP A 105 -6.35 -22.82 8.30
CA ASP A 105 -5.53 -23.69 7.43
C ASP A 105 -4.03 -23.34 7.48
N VAL A 106 -3.65 -22.26 8.19
CA VAL A 106 -2.26 -21.78 8.28
C VAL A 106 -1.61 -22.18 9.61
N ILE A 107 -2.34 -22.07 10.72
CA ILE A 107 -1.89 -22.45 12.06
C ILE A 107 -3.02 -23.13 12.86
N ASP A 108 -2.65 -23.82 13.94
CA ASP A 108 -3.65 -24.37 14.87
C ASP A 108 -4.39 -23.25 15.62
N THR A 109 -5.67 -23.06 15.29
CA THR A 109 -6.57 -22.08 15.90
C THR A 109 -7.51 -22.68 16.95
N ALA A 110 -7.38 -23.97 17.31
CA ALA A 110 -8.35 -24.67 18.16
C ALA A 110 -8.48 -24.07 19.57
N GLY A 111 -7.43 -23.41 20.07
CA GLY A 111 -7.43 -22.72 21.37
C GLY A 111 -7.96 -21.28 21.34
N MET A 112 -8.39 -20.78 20.18
CA MET A 112 -8.79 -19.40 19.97
C MET A 112 -10.31 -19.25 19.93
N GLN A 113 -10.81 -18.10 20.36
CA GLN A 113 -12.25 -17.84 20.41
C GLN A 113 -12.76 -17.57 19.00
N LYS A 114 -13.80 -18.29 18.54
CA LYS A 114 -14.48 -17.96 17.28
C LYS A 114 -15.31 -16.69 17.44
N VAL A 115 -15.33 -15.87 16.40
CA VAL A 115 -16.24 -14.73 16.28
C VAL A 115 -17.20 -15.01 15.13
N GLU A 116 -18.49 -14.86 15.38
CA GLU A 116 -19.55 -15.03 14.40
C GLU A 116 -19.95 -13.67 13.84
N LEU A 117 -19.69 -13.47 12.53
CA LEU A 117 -20.19 -12.33 11.77
C LEU A 117 -21.67 -12.56 11.38
N PRO A 118 -22.41 -11.50 10.97
CA PRO A 118 -23.79 -11.65 10.53
C PRO A 118 -23.93 -12.65 9.38
N ASP A 119 -25.08 -13.32 9.30
CA ASP A 119 -25.34 -14.30 8.23
C ASP A 119 -25.15 -13.68 6.84
N GLY A 120 -24.28 -14.27 6.03
CA GLY A 120 -23.96 -13.81 4.68
C GLY A 120 -22.88 -12.73 4.60
N SER A 121 -22.33 -12.27 5.73
CA SER A 121 -21.14 -11.42 5.76
C SER A 121 -19.87 -12.25 5.64
N LEU A 122 -18.82 -11.66 5.07
CA LEU A 122 -17.48 -12.25 4.95
C LEU A 122 -16.50 -11.49 5.86
N PRO A 123 -15.39 -12.09 6.32
CA PRO A 123 -14.97 -13.49 6.20
C PRO A 123 -15.69 -14.48 7.14
N ASP A 124 -15.66 -15.77 6.79
CA ASP A 124 -16.30 -16.85 7.57
C ASP A 124 -15.39 -17.48 8.65
N ASP A 125 -14.06 -17.40 8.49
CA ASP A 125 -13.09 -17.88 9.48
C ASP A 125 -12.48 -16.70 10.24
N VAL A 126 -13.14 -16.32 11.33
CA VAL A 126 -12.67 -15.28 12.24
C VAL A 126 -12.42 -15.86 13.63
N ARG A 127 -11.17 -15.73 14.09
CA ARG A 127 -10.74 -16.11 15.44
C ARG A 127 -10.18 -14.90 16.16
N VAL A 128 -10.31 -14.87 17.48
CA VAL A 128 -9.72 -13.82 18.31
C VAL A 128 -8.85 -14.42 19.41
N THR A 129 -7.68 -13.80 19.60
CA THR A 129 -6.71 -14.19 20.63
C THR A 129 -6.05 -12.96 21.25
N LYS A 130 -5.51 -13.13 22.45
CA LYS A 130 -4.67 -12.13 23.11
C LYS A 130 -3.19 -12.33 22.83
N THR A 131 -2.79 -13.42 22.17
CA THR A 131 -1.40 -13.74 21.91
C THR A 131 -1.27 -14.81 20.83
N LEU A 132 -0.19 -14.71 20.06
CA LEU A 132 0.35 -15.71 19.16
C LEU A 132 1.71 -16.22 19.67
N GLY A 133 1.91 -16.19 21.00
CA GLY A 133 3.19 -16.49 21.62
C GLY A 133 4.26 -15.45 21.23
N THR A 134 5.43 -15.92 20.83
CA THR A 134 6.55 -15.05 20.43
C THR A 134 6.29 -14.29 19.13
N ALA A 135 5.37 -14.77 18.29
CA ALA A 135 4.94 -14.04 17.10
C ALA A 135 4.29 -12.69 17.46
N SER A 136 3.74 -12.51 18.67
CA SER A 136 3.18 -11.21 19.08
C SER A 136 4.21 -10.14 19.45
N LEU A 137 5.52 -10.42 19.41
CA LEU A 137 6.54 -9.44 19.78
C LEU A 137 6.59 -8.21 18.84
N PRO A 138 6.54 -8.35 17.51
CA PRO A 138 6.51 -7.21 16.58
C PRO A 138 5.24 -6.36 16.69
N PHE A 139 4.16 -6.88 17.29
CA PHE A 139 2.90 -6.17 17.48
C PHE A 139 3.04 -4.91 18.35
N TRP A 140 4.11 -4.83 19.16
CA TRP A 140 4.43 -3.68 20.00
C TRP A 140 5.18 -2.57 19.26
N ALA A 141 5.62 -2.80 18.02
CA ALA A 141 6.26 -1.77 17.22
C ALA A 141 5.24 -0.68 16.81
N PRO A 142 5.63 0.60 16.72
CA PRO A 142 4.69 1.69 16.44
C PRO A 142 4.16 1.69 14.99
N PHE A 143 4.67 0.86 14.09
CA PHE A 143 4.19 0.75 12.70
C PHE A 143 2.76 0.23 12.62
N ASN A 144 1.99 0.68 11.63
CA ASN A 144 0.58 0.29 11.42
C ASN A 144 0.42 -1.07 10.74
N PHE A 145 1.44 -1.55 10.03
CA PHE A 145 1.43 -2.89 9.46
C PHE A 145 2.81 -3.55 9.62
N THR A 146 2.85 -4.86 9.41
CA THR A 146 4.06 -5.66 9.28
C THR A 146 3.74 -6.98 8.58
N ILE A 147 4.74 -7.69 8.10
CA ILE A 147 4.59 -9.04 7.54
C ILE A 147 5.20 -10.00 8.55
N GLU A 148 4.40 -10.96 9.00
CA GLU A 148 4.86 -12.01 9.92
C GLU A 148 4.80 -13.38 9.24
N THR A 149 5.73 -14.26 9.57
CA THR A 149 5.63 -15.66 9.18
C THR A 149 4.88 -16.43 10.26
N LEU A 150 3.65 -16.86 9.96
CA LEU A 150 2.85 -17.73 10.81
C LEU A 150 2.81 -19.12 10.18
N GLY A 151 3.29 -20.14 10.91
CA GLY A 151 3.55 -21.45 10.30
C GLY A 151 4.67 -21.34 9.27
N GLU A 152 4.36 -21.63 8.01
CA GLU A 152 5.26 -21.46 6.85
C GLU A 152 4.81 -20.32 5.92
N THR A 153 3.77 -19.58 6.30
CA THR A 153 3.08 -18.63 5.43
C THR A 153 3.40 -17.18 5.83
N PRO A 154 3.78 -16.31 4.89
CA PRO A 154 3.83 -14.86 5.11
C PRO A 154 2.39 -14.32 5.25
N VAL A 155 2.13 -13.61 6.34
CA VAL A 155 0.82 -13.09 6.71
C VAL A 155 0.93 -11.58 6.91
N LEU A 156 0.05 -10.84 6.23
CA LEU A 156 -0.11 -9.42 6.52
C LEU A 156 -0.69 -9.27 7.92
N THR A 157 0.01 -8.49 8.74
CA THR A 157 -0.45 -8.06 10.05
C THR A 157 -0.73 -6.58 9.99
N PHE A 158 -1.99 -6.20 10.15
CA PHE A 158 -2.44 -4.82 10.09
C PHE A 158 -3.03 -4.39 11.43
N LYS A 159 -2.70 -3.18 11.88
CA LYS A 159 -3.16 -2.62 13.15
C LYS A 159 -4.22 -1.57 12.88
N TYR A 160 -5.33 -1.66 13.60
CA TYR A 160 -6.46 -0.75 13.44
C TYR A 160 -6.88 -0.11 14.77
N SER A 161 -7.41 1.09 14.66
CA SER A 161 -7.99 1.92 15.72
C SER A 161 -9.22 2.64 15.18
N ALA A 162 -9.94 3.40 16.01
CA ALA A 162 -11.05 4.22 15.52
C ALA A 162 -10.55 5.26 14.50
N ASP A 163 -9.42 5.91 14.77
CA ASP A 163 -8.90 6.99 13.92
C ASP A 163 -8.57 6.54 12.50
N ILE A 164 -7.96 5.35 12.33
CA ILE A 164 -7.59 4.85 10.98
C ILE A 164 -8.81 4.41 10.17
N LEU A 165 -9.92 4.02 10.82
CA LEU A 165 -11.18 3.75 10.12
C LEU A 165 -11.79 5.02 9.52
N ASP A 166 -11.43 6.18 10.05
CA ASP A 166 -11.84 7.50 9.56
C ASP A 166 -10.71 8.17 8.73
N GLY A 167 -9.69 7.41 8.33
CA GLY A 167 -8.53 7.88 7.56
C GLY A 167 -7.51 8.71 8.34
N ALA A 168 -7.71 8.95 9.63
CA ALA A 168 -6.82 9.77 10.46
C ALA A 168 -6.52 11.17 9.85
N GLY A 169 -7.46 11.72 9.07
CA GLY A 169 -7.33 13.00 8.36
C GLY A 169 -6.81 12.89 6.92
N ASP A 170 -6.46 11.69 6.44
CA ASP A 170 -6.03 11.40 5.08
C ASP A 170 -6.82 10.19 4.53
N PRO A 171 -7.66 10.35 3.50
CA PRO A 171 -8.43 9.25 2.92
C PRO A 171 -7.57 8.06 2.47
N SER A 172 -6.34 8.30 2.03
CA SER A 172 -5.44 7.21 1.61
C SER A 172 -5.01 6.32 2.77
N LEU A 173 -5.13 6.80 4.02
CA LEU A 173 -4.86 6.04 5.24
C LEU A 173 -6.11 5.39 5.82
N GLU A 174 -7.28 5.55 5.18
CA GLU A 174 -8.50 4.87 5.59
C GLU A 174 -8.30 3.36 5.56
N PHE A 175 -8.79 2.67 6.60
CA PHE A 175 -8.50 1.26 6.84
C PHE A 175 -8.66 0.38 5.60
N GLY A 176 -9.78 0.46 4.89
CA GLY A 176 -10.03 -0.40 3.74
C GLY A 176 -9.03 -0.14 2.61
N THR A 177 -8.77 1.14 2.34
CA THR A 177 -7.83 1.61 1.33
C THR A 177 -6.39 1.18 1.65
N PHE A 178 -5.89 1.54 2.84
CA PHE A 178 -4.50 1.25 3.20
C PHE A 178 -4.24 -0.24 3.45
N LEU A 179 -5.22 -0.97 3.99
CA LEU A 179 -5.14 -2.44 4.10
C LEU A 179 -4.96 -3.08 2.73
N LEU A 180 -5.73 -2.63 1.74
CA LEU A 180 -5.69 -3.19 0.39
C LEU A 180 -4.35 -2.93 -0.31
N HIS A 181 -3.77 -1.74 -0.12
CA HIS A 181 -2.41 -1.41 -0.61
C HIS A 181 -1.38 -2.40 -0.07
N GLU A 182 -1.34 -2.59 1.25
CA GLU A 182 -0.38 -3.49 1.88
C GLU A 182 -0.67 -4.96 1.57
N ALA A 183 -1.94 -5.34 1.42
CA ALA A 183 -2.33 -6.68 1.00
C ALA A 183 -1.91 -7.00 -0.43
N PHE A 184 -1.82 -5.99 -1.30
CA PHE A 184 -1.31 -6.18 -2.65
C PHE A 184 0.19 -6.47 -2.65
N HIS A 185 0.97 -5.74 -1.83
CA HIS A 185 2.40 -6.01 -1.64
C HIS A 185 2.65 -7.46 -1.21
N VAL A 186 1.91 -7.92 -0.20
CA VAL A 186 2.07 -9.27 0.35
C VAL A 186 1.54 -10.35 -0.59
N GLY A 187 0.33 -10.17 -1.10
CA GLY A 187 -0.40 -11.20 -1.83
C GLY A 187 -0.02 -11.31 -3.30
N LYS A 188 0.55 -10.24 -3.89
CA LYS A 188 0.83 -10.19 -5.33
C LYS A 188 2.27 -9.85 -5.67
N GLN A 189 2.89 -8.92 -4.95
CA GLN A 189 4.20 -8.36 -5.31
C GLN A 189 5.37 -8.95 -4.52
N GLN A 190 5.14 -9.98 -3.71
CA GLN A 190 6.17 -10.56 -2.84
C GLN A 190 7.44 -10.99 -3.60
N GLU A 191 7.29 -11.51 -4.81
CA GLU A 191 8.39 -11.96 -5.66
C GLU A 191 8.86 -10.90 -6.66
N TRP A 192 8.25 -9.72 -6.67
CA TRP A 192 8.65 -8.63 -7.57
C TRP A 192 9.97 -8.03 -7.09
N THR A 193 10.83 -7.66 -8.02
CA THR A 193 12.21 -7.22 -7.72
C THR A 193 12.56 -5.86 -8.30
N TYR A 194 11.57 -5.09 -8.75
CA TYR A 194 11.77 -3.79 -9.40
C TYR A 194 12.56 -2.81 -8.51
N ASP A 195 12.28 -2.79 -7.21
CA ASP A 195 12.87 -1.90 -6.20
C ASP A 195 14.09 -2.50 -5.47
N ARG A 196 14.43 -3.77 -5.75
CA ARG A 196 15.53 -4.50 -5.06
C ARG A 196 16.90 -4.32 -5.73
N GLY A 197 16.93 -3.65 -6.88
CA GLY A 197 18.15 -3.39 -7.64
C GLY A 197 19.04 -2.31 -7.03
N ALA A 198 20.27 -2.19 -7.53
CA ALA A 198 21.22 -1.16 -7.08
C ALA A 198 20.75 0.28 -7.37
N GLU A 199 19.82 0.43 -8.31
CA GLU A 199 19.21 1.70 -8.72
C GLU A 199 18.12 2.17 -7.73
N GLY A 200 17.55 1.25 -6.93
CA GLY A 200 16.49 1.55 -5.97
C GLY A 200 15.16 1.96 -6.61
N ASP A 201 14.32 2.63 -5.83
CA ASP A 201 12.98 3.13 -6.19
C ASP A 201 12.80 4.62 -5.83
N ARG A 202 13.90 5.36 -5.70
CA ARG A 202 13.89 6.78 -5.33
C ARG A 202 14.95 7.55 -6.10
N ILE A 203 14.54 8.70 -6.62
CA ILE A 203 15.43 9.64 -7.30
C ILE A 203 15.80 10.73 -6.30
N PHE A 204 16.94 10.58 -5.63
CA PHE A 204 17.47 11.64 -4.76
C PHE A 204 17.93 12.84 -5.59
N ASP A 205 17.69 14.05 -5.08
CA ASP A 205 18.06 15.31 -5.75
C ASP A 205 17.43 15.40 -7.16
N TYR A 206 16.10 15.24 -7.21
CA TYR A 206 15.33 15.25 -8.46
C TYR A 206 15.69 16.45 -9.36
N PRO A 207 15.92 16.26 -10.68
CA PRO A 207 16.28 17.36 -11.58
C PRO A 207 15.16 18.39 -11.71
N THR A 208 15.41 19.65 -11.34
CA THR A 208 14.42 20.75 -11.31
C THR A 208 14.73 21.90 -12.28
N SER A 209 15.50 21.64 -13.35
CA SER A 209 15.74 22.67 -14.36
C SER A 209 14.44 23.08 -15.05
N ALA A 210 14.33 24.35 -15.48
CA ALA A 210 13.14 24.86 -16.18
C ALA A 210 12.76 24.02 -17.42
N GLU A 211 13.75 23.47 -18.14
CA GLU A 211 13.48 22.58 -19.27
C GLU A 211 12.86 21.24 -18.81
N GLN A 212 13.40 20.65 -17.73
CA GLN A 212 12.87 19.41 -17.16
C GLN A 212 11.44 19.60 -16.67
N LEU A 213 11.18 20.67 -15.91
CA LEU A 213 9.86 20.96 -15.35
C LEU A 213 8.84 21.26 -16.44
N ALA A 214 9.24 21.93 -17.54
CA ALA A 214 8.38 22.13 -18.70
C ALA A 214 7.99 20.80 -19.38
N MET A 215 8.93 19.85 -19.51
CA MET A 215 8.62 18.52 -20.05
C MET A 215 7.76 17.68 -19.10
N LEU A 216 8.04 17.75 -17.79
CA LEU A 216 7.23 17.09 -16.76
C LEU A 216 5.80 17.63 -16.74
N ARG A 217 5.61 18.94 -16.88
CA ARG A 217 4.29 19.58 -17.01
C ARG A 217 3.53 19.03 -18.21
N THR A 218 4.20 18.85 -19.35
CA THR A 218 3.58 18.23 -20.54
C THR A 218 3.19 16.78 -20.26
N GLU A 219 4.06 16.00 -19.65
CA GLU A 219 3.76 14.62 -19.22
C GLU A 219 2.53 14.56 -18.31
N PHE A 220 2.47 15.44 -17.32
CA PHE A 220 1.34 15.54 -16.39
C PHE A 220 0.05 15.99 -17.08
N ALA A 221 0.11 16.93 -18.01
CA ALA A 221 -1.04 17.34 -18.80
C ALA A 221 -1.56 16.21 -19.71
N ILE A 222 -0.66 15.34 -20.23
CA ILE A 222 -1.05 14.14 -20.97
C ILE A 222 -1.78 13.17 -20.05
N LEU A 223 -1.25 12.89 -18.86
CA LEU A 223 -1.88 12.02 -17.86
C LEU A 223 -3.26 12.54 -17.45
N ASP A 224 -3.37 13.85 -17.19
CA ASP A 224 -4.64 14.53 -16.90
C ASP A 224 -5.65 14.33 -18.02
N SER A 225 -5.22 14.49 -19.28
CA SER A 225 -6.09 14.31 -20.45
C SER A 225 -6.57 12.87 -20.67
N ALA A 226 -5.85 11.88 -20.13
CA ALA A 226 -6.17 10.47 -20.22
C ALA A 226 -7.15 10.01 -19.12
N THR A 227 -7.35 10.82 -18.08
CA THR A 227 -8.28 10.53 -16.99
C THR A 227 -9.71 10.33 -17.51
N GLY A 228 -10.30 9.17 -17.21
CA GLY A 228 -11.66 8.81 -17.64
C GLY A 228 -11.83 8.53 -19.13
N VAL A 229 -10.74 8.49 -19.92
CA VAL A 229 -10.81 8.15 -21.34
C VAL A 229 -10.98 6.65 -21.50
N THR A 230 -12.05 6.23 -22.17
CA THR A 230 -12.34 4.81 -22.47
C THR A 230 -12.23 4.49 -23.96
N ASP A 231 -12.09 5.49 -24.82
CA ASP A 231 -11.92 5.32 -26.26
C ASP A 231 -10.48 4.88 -26.58
N PRO A 232 -10.25 3.68 -27.16
CA PRO A 232 -8.91 3.18 -27.38
C PRO A 232 -8.06 4.03 -28.33
N ALA A 233 -8.66 4.64 -29.35
CA ALA A 233 -7.93 5.46 -30.32
C ALA A 233 -7.40 6.75 -29.68
N ARG A 234 -8.22 7.42 -28.87
CA ARG A 234 -7.81 8.59 -28.09
C ARG A 234 -6.76 8.22 -27.04
N MET A 235 -6.94 7.08 -26.36
CA MET A 235 -5.96 6.61 -25.37
C MET A 235 -4.61 6.27 -26.02
N GLU A 236 -4.61 5.67 -27.21
CA GLU A 236 -3.40 5.31 -27.93
C GLU A 236 -2.60 6.56 -28.37
N ILE A 237 -3.28 7.65 -28.74
CA ILE A 237 -2.63 8.95 -29.00
C ILE A 237 -1.97 9.50 -27.73
N ALA A 238 -2.71 9.54 -26.61
CA ALA A 238 -2.16 10.03 -25.34
C ALA A 238 -0.98 9.17 -24.85
N ALA A 239 -1.08 7.84 -24.96
CA ALA A 239 -0.01 6.92 -24.62
C ALA A 239 1.23 7.11 -25.51
N HIS A 240 1.04 7.31 -26.82
CA HIS A 240 2.15 7.58 -27.73
C HIS A 240 2.88 8.87 -27.36
N ASP A 241 2.13 9.96 -27.13
CA ASP A 241 2.69 11.26 -26.75
C ASP A 241 3.40 11.20 -25.39
N LEU A 242 2.80 10.50 -24.42
CA LEU A 242 3.40 10.25 -23.12
C LEU A 242 4.75 9.53 -23.24
N ALA A 243 4.78 8.44 -24.03
CA ALA A 243 6.00 7.68 -24.27
C ALA A 243 7.09 8.53 -24.93
N GLN A 244 6.73 9.36 -25.91
CA GLN A 244 7.68 10.24 -26.58
C GLN A 244 8.29 11.27 -25.63
N ILE A 245 7.47 11.96 -24.84
CA ILE A 245 7.97 12.94 -23.86
C ILE A 245 8.84 12.26 -22.81
N ARG A 246 8.39 11.15 -22.22
CA ARG A 246 9.13 10.48 -21.16
C ARG A 246 10.46 9.87 -21.66
N VAL A 247 10.49 9.29 -22.87
CA VAL A 247 11.75 8.81 -23.48
C VAL A 247 12.73 9.97 -23.70
N ALA A 248 12.26 11.13 -24.18
CA ALA A 248 13.12 12.31 -24.30
C ALA A 248 13.64 12.80 -22.93
N ARG A 249 12.81 12.75 -21.88
CA ARG A 249 13.24 13.06 -20.50
C ARG A 249 14.32 12.09 -20.05
N TYR A 250 14.16 10.79 -20.27
CA TYR A 250 15.13 9.76 -19.90
C TYR A 250 16.45 9.83 -20.68
N GLU A 251 16.45 10.35 -21.90
CA GLU A 251 17.70 10.58 -22.63
C GLU A 251 18.50 11.74 -22.04
N LYS A 252 17.82 12.80 -21.59
CA LYS A 252 18.45 14.00 -21.01
C LYS A 252 18.80 13.85 -19.53
N TRP A 253 17.95 13.16 -18.77
CA TRP A 253 18.10 12.90 -17.33
C TRP A 253 17.89 11.40 -17.07
N PRO A 254 18.90 10.56 -17.37
CA PRO A 254 18.79 9.11 -17.26
C PRO A 254 18.40 8.57 -15.89
N GLU A 255 18.76 9.29 -14.82
CA GLU A 255 18.38 9.01 -13.44
C GLU A 255 16.87 8.92 -13.23
N LEU A 256 16.07 9.60 -14.07
CA LEU A 256 14.61 9.58 -13.97
C LEU A 256 14.02 8.20 -14.27
N ARG A 257 14.76 7.27 -14.89
CA ARG A 257 14.30 5.90 -15.14
C ARG A 257 13.96 5.14 -13.86
N VAL A 258 14.56 5.52 -12.73
CA VAL A 258 14.31 4.91 -11.43
C VAL A 258 12.84 5.04 -11.02
N GLN A 259 12.12 6.08 -11.47
CA GLN A 259 10.70 6.25 -11.16
C GLN A 259 9.86 5.05 -11.65
N ASP A 260 10.25 4.37 -12.74
CA ASP A 260 9.51 3.24 -13.29
C ASP A 260 9.43 2.07 -12.29
N ASN A 261 10.41 1.96 -11.38
CA ASN A 261 10.42 0.95 -10.33
C ASN A 261 9.36 1.23 -9.26
N THR A 262 9.25 2.50 -8.83
CA THR A 262 8.21 2.96 -7.91
C THR A 262 6.83 2.84 -8.54
N GLU A 263 6.68 3.22 -9.82
CA GLU A 263 5.43 3.07 -10.57
C GLU A 263 5.00 1.60 -10.65
N ALA A 264 5.96 0.68 -10.80
CA ALA A 264 5.69 -0.75 -10.82
C ALA A 264 5.25 -1.29 -9.45
N ILE A 265 5.94 -0.93 -8.36
CA ILE A 265 5.65 -1.45 -7.02
C ILE A 265 4.47 -0.69 -6.39
N GLU A 266 4.69 0.58 -6.08
CA GLU A 266 3.76 1.39 -5.33
C GLU A 266 2.61 1.89 -6.19
N GLY A 267 2.88 2.17 -7.47
CA GLY A 267 1.85 2.63 -8.39
C GLY A 267 0.80 1.57 -8.74
N THR A 268 1.17 0.29 -8.78
CA THR A 268 0.19 -0.78 -8.99
C THR A 268 -0.60 -1.13 -7.73
N ALA A 269 0.00 -0.99 -6.54
CA ALA A 269 -0.75 -1.05 -5.28
C ALA A 269 -1.76 0.11 -5.18
N LYS A 270 -1.35 1.34 -5.53
CA LYS A 270 -2.23 2.50 -5.64
C LYS A 270 -3.32 2.35 -6.71
N TYR A 271 -3.02 1.67 -7.83
CA TYR A 271 -4.02 1.31 -8.83
C TYR A 271 -5.13 0.44 -8.21
N VAL A 272 -4.77 -0.58 -7.42
CA VAL A 272 -5.75 -1.46 -6.77
C VAL A 272 -6.64 -0.69 -5.78
N GLU A 273 -6.09 0.25 -5.02
CA GLU A 273 -6.87 1.15 -4.17
C GLU A 273 -7.94 1.91 -4.98
N ARG A 274 -7.53 2.58 -6.06
CA ARG A 274 -8.44 3.38 -6.90
C ARG A 274 -9.48 2.51 -7.58
N ARG A 275 -9.11 1.33 -8.08
CA ARG A 275 -10.05 0.37 -8.67
C ARG A 275 -11.12 -0.06 -7.67
N MET A 276 -10.73 -0.34 -6.43
CA MET A 276 -11.68 -0.65 -5.38
C MET A 276 -12.60 0.53 -5.08
N SER A 277 -12.06 1.75 -5.03
CA SER A 277 -12.86 2.97 -4.85
C SER A 277 -13.89 3.16 -5.98
N ASP A 278 -13.48 3.00 -7.24
CA ASP A 278 -14.37 3.08 -8.39
C ASP A 278 -15.55 2.08 -8.30
N LEU A 279 -15.26 0.84 -7.88
CA LEU A 279 -16.24 -0.24 -7.77
C LEU A 279 -17.22 -0.04 -6.60
N THR A 280 -16.76 0.60 -5.53
CA THR A 280 -17.54 0.83 -4.31
C THR A 280 -18.14 2.23 -4.21
N HIS A 281 -17.89 3.07 -5.24
CA HIS A 281 -18.25 4.49 -5.24
C HIS A 281 -17.64 5.26 -4.06
N GLY A 282 -16.39 4.93 -3.71
CA GLY A 282 -15.60 5.63 -2.72
C GLY A 282 -15.04 6.96 -3.23
N ASP A 283 -14.29 7.63 -2.34
CA ASP A 283 -13.77 8.99 -2.57
C ASP A 283 -12.28 9.04 -2.97
N ILE A 284 -11.62 7.89 -3.17
CA ILE A 284 -10.21 7.81 -3.57
C ILE A 284 -10.10 7.98 -5.08
N ASN A 285 -9.44 9.05 -5.48
CA ASN A 285 -9.23 9.45 -6.87
C ASN A 285 -7.75 9.76 -7.11
N ILE A 286 -7.44 10.36 -8.26
CA ILE A 286 -6.12 10.92 -8.52
C ILE A 286 -5.81 12.02 -7.49
N LEU A 287 -4.70 11.88 -6.76
CA LEU A 287 -4.14 12.91 -5.89
C LEU A 287 -5.12 13.37 -4.79
N THR A 288 -5.84 12.42 -4.19
CA THR A 288 -6.77 12.68 -3.08
C THR A 288 -6.00 13.05 -1.82
N THR A 289 -5.93 14.35 -1.52
CA THR A 289 -5.36 14.89 -0.26
C THR A 289 -6.43 15.22 0.78
N GLN A 290 -7.71 15.19 0.39
CA GLN A 290 -8.89 15.36 1.26
C GLN A 290 -10.08 14.58 0.68
N PRO A 291 -11.03 14.07 1.50
CA PRO A 291 -12.20 13.34 1.00
C PRO A 291 -12.97 14.12 -0.07
N GLY A 292 -13.21 13.51 -1.23
CA GLY A 292 -13.90 14.15 -2.36
C GLY A 292 -13.10 15.25 -3.09
N GLY A 293 -11.86 15.51 -2.67
CA GLY A 293 -10.95 16.41 -3.37
C GLY A 293 -10.17 15.66 -4.45
N THR A 294 -10.28 16.12 -5.70
CA THR A 294 -9.47 15.61 -6.83
C THR A 294 -8.49 16.70 -7.25
N ALA A 295 -7.19 16.43 -7.21
CA ALA A 295 -6.18 17.28 -7.83
C ALA A 295 -5.77 16.67 -9.18
N THR A 296 -5.45 17.52 -10.15
CA THR A 296 -4.85 17.08 -11.42
C THR A 296 -3.33 17.01 -11.24
N PHE A 297 -2.64 16.20 -12.04
CA PHE A 297 -1.18 16.12 -12.02
C PHE A 297 -0.54 17.50 -12.24
N VAL A 298 -1.08 18.29 -13.18
CA VAL A 298 -0.61 19.67 -13.41
C VAL A 298 -0.78 20.55 -12.17
N SER A 299 -1.92 20.46 -11.47
CA SER A 299 -2.15 21.26 -10.25
C SER A 299 -1.22 20.89 -9.10
N VAL A 300 -0.79 19.63 -9.02
CA VAL A 300 0.21 19.18 -8.04
C VAL A 300 1.59 19.71 -8.39
N LEU A 301 1.95 19.74 -9.68
CA LEU A 301 3.19 20.39 -10.10
C LEU A 301 3.18 21.89 -9.80
N ASP A 302 2.05 22.58 -10.03
CA ASP A 302 1.89 23.99 -9.65
C ASP A 302 2.14 24.18 -8.14
N TYR A 303 1.53 23.35 -7.30
CA TYR A 303 1.76 23.37 -5.85
C TYR A 303 3.23 23.14 -5.47
N ILE A 304 3.88 22.16 -6.10
CA ILE A 304 5.30 21.85 -5.86
C ILE A 304 6.18 23.05 -6.23
N GLU A 305 5.95 23.68 -7.38
CA GLU A 305 6.71 24.85 -7.81
C GLU A 305 6.44 26.09 -6.94
N GLU A 306 5.20 26.29 -6.50
CA GLU A 306 4.82 27.42 -5.63
C GLU A 306 5.35 27.28 -4.20
N THR A 307 5.43 26.05 -3.69
CA THR A 307 5.84 25.77 -2.31
C THR A 307 7.28 25.26 -2.18
N GLU A 308 7.97 25.06 -3.30
CA GLU A 308 9.31 24.48 -3.41
C GLU A 308 9.43 23.06 -2.81
N GLN A 309 8.33 22.29 -2.74
CA GLN A 309 8.29 20.92 -2.20
C GLN A 309 8.67 19.87 -3.25
N PHE A 310 9.88 19.99 -3.81
CA PHE A 310 10.37 19.11 -4.87
C PHE A 310 10.62 17.66 -4.40
N GLU A 311 10.69 17.40 -3.11
CA GLU A 311 10.80 16.06 -2.53
C GLU A 311 9.64 15.13 -2.93
N ILE A 312 8.47 15.69 -3.25
CA ILE A 312 7.30 14.93 -3.73
C ILE A 312 7.61 14.26 -5.08
N LEU A 313 8.47 14.88 -5.91
CA LEU A 313 8.87 14.34 -7.21
C LEU A 313 9.86 13.17 -7.08
N GLU A 314 10.54 13.01 -5.95
CA GLU A 314 11.55 11.97 -5.76
C GLU A 314 10.96 10.57 -5.70
N ARG A 315 9.69 10.43 -5.25
CA ARG A 315 9.04 9.13 -5.06
C ARG A 315 7.51 9.21 -5.05
N ASP A 316 6.93 10.13 -4.28
CA ASP A 316 5.49 10.09 -3.95
C ASP A 316 4.60 10.24 -5.19
N ILE A 317 4.97 11.14 -6.12
CA ILE A 317 4.20 11.33 -7.34
C ILE A 317 4.16 10.08 -8.23
N ALA A 318 5.17 9.20 -8.11
CA ALA A 318 5.28 7.97 -8.90
C ALA A 318 4.24 6.91 -8.50
N TYR A 319 3.67 6.99 -7.28
CA TYR A 319 2.51 6.18 -6.90
C TYR A 319 1.34 6.51 -7.82
N GLU A 320 1.15 7.79 -8.08
CA GLU A 320 -0.04 8.30 -8.75
C GLU A 320 0.09 8.20 -10.27
N THR A 321 1.29 8.47 -10.82
CA THR A 321 1.57 8.25 -12.24
C THR A 321 1.55 6.76 -12.58
N GLY A 322 2.10 5.90 -11.72
CA GLY A 322 2.05 4.44 -11.91
C GLY A 322 0.63 3.90 -11.91
N ALA A 323 -0.22 4.38 -11.00
CA ALA A 323 -1.64 4.04 -11.02
C ALA A 323 -2.32 4.49 -12.31
N GLN A 324 -2.07 5.73 -12.76
CA GLN A 324 -2.64 6.26 -13.99
C GLN A 324 -2.19 5.48 -15.23
N LEU A 325 -0.93 5.04 -15.30
CA LEU A 325 -0.44 4.17 -16.35
C LEU A 325 -1.23 2.85 -16.41
N GLY A 326 -1.58 2.27 -15.25
CA GLY A 326 -2.45 1.10 -15.17
C GLY A 326 -3.81 1.32 -15.82
N TYR A 327 -4.47 2.45 -15.55
CA TYR A 327 -5.74 2.82 -16.18
C TYR A 327 -5.61 3.02 -17.70
N MET A 328 -4.53 3.65 -18.16
CA MET A 328 -4.28 3.80 -19.59
C MET A 328 -4.11 2.43 -20.25
N LEU A 329 -3.32 1.55 -19.63
CA LEU A 329 -3.04 0.20 -20.12
C LEU A 329 -4.28 -0.71 -20.12
N ASP A 330 -5.20 -0.58 -19.17
CA ASP A 330 -6.48 -1.31 -19.20
C ASP A 330 -7.26 -1.09 -20.51
N VAL A 331 -7.12 0.11 -21.10
CA VAL A 331 -7.83 0.48 -22.33
C VAL A 331 -7.10 -0.02 -23.58
N ILE A 332 -5.77 0.10 -23.64
CA ILE A 332 -4.99 -0.16 -24.88
C ILE A 332 -4.22 -1.47 -24.90
N GLU A 333 -3.99 -2.09 -23.74
CA GLU A 333 -3.21 -3.31 -23.56
C GLU A 333 -3.80 -4.18 -22.44
N PRO A 334 -4.97 -4.82 -22.64
CA PRO A 334 -5.66 -5.56 -21.57
C PRO A 334 -4.84 -6.70 -20.91
N THR A 335 -3.73 -7.12 -21.53
CA THR A 335 -2.83 -8.15 -20.99
C THR A 335 -1.68 -7.59 -20.14
N TRP A 336 -1.63 -6.26 -19.93
CA TRP A 336 -0.52 -5.59 -19.26
C TRP A 336 -0.20 -6.14 -17.88
N LYS A 337 -1.23 -6.47 -17.08
CA LYS A 337 -1.05 -7.00 -15.72
C LYS A 337 -0.23 -8.28 -15.72
N GLN A 338 -0.40 -9.14 -16.74
CA GLN A 338 0.44 -10.34 -16.89
C GLN A 338 1.86 -9.99 -17.34
N LYS A 339 2.04 -9.01 -18.22
CA LYS A 339 3.37 -8.61 -18.74
C LYS A 339 4.28 -8.07 -17.66
N ILE A 340 3.72 -7.39 -16.66
CA ILE A 340 4.47 -6.85 -15.53
C ILE A 340 4.72 -7.87 -14.41
N GLU A 341 4.20 -9.09 -14.50
CA GLU A 341 4.60 -10.12 -13.53
C GLU A 341 6.05 -10.53 -13.80
N PRO A 342 6.85 -10.86 -12.76
CA PRO A 342 8.17 -11.42 -12.96
C PRO A 342 8.10 -12.80 -13.64
N ALA A 343 9.21 -13.21 -14.24
CA ALA A 343 9.34 -14.55 -14.80
C ALA A 343 9.15 -15.61 -13.68
N ALA A 344 8.49 -16.74 -13.94
CA ALA A 344 7.99 -17.21 -15.23
C ALA A 344 6.53 -16.81 -15.55
N ALA A 345 5.86 -16.06 -14.68
CA ALA A 345 4.45 -15.69 -14.86
C ALA A 345 4.26 -14.59 -15.93
N GLY A 346 5.26 -13.70 -16.07
CA GLY A 346 5.26 -12.62 -17.04
C GLY A 346 6.65 -12.31 -17.60
N GLU A 347 6.79 -11.08 -18.10
CA GLU A 347 8.01 -10.58 -18.74
C GLU A 347 8.87 -9.71 -17.81
N GLY A 348 8.37 -9.36 -16.63
CA GLY A 348 9.06 -8.45 -15.69
C GLY A 348 9.19 -7.03 -16.22
N LEU A 349 8.21 -6.55 -17.01
CA LEU A 349 8.19 -5.17 -17.49
C LEU A 349 7.65 -4.22 -16.44
N THR A 350 8.04 -2.95 -16.47
CA THR A 350 7.33 -1.91 -15.71
C THR A 350 6.04 -1.50 -16.45
N PRO A 351 5.09 -0.81 -15.79
CA PRO A 351 3.93 -0.24 -16.46
C PRO A 351 4.34 0.65 -17.65
N PHE A 352 5.33 1.53 -17.45
CA PHE A 352 5.80 2.39 -18.53
C PHE A 352 6.44 1.61 -19.68
N GLN A 353 7.29 0.60 -19.41
CA GLN A 353 7.86 -0.25 -20.46
C GLN A 353 6.79 -0.98 -21.26
N THR A 354 5.73 -1.44 -20.60
CA THR A 354 4.58 -2.08 -21.26
C THR A 354 3.86 -1.10 -22.19
N LEU A 355 3.60 0.12 -21.71
CA LEU A 355 3.00 1.20 -22.50
C LEU A 355 3.89 1.56 -23.70
N GLN A 356 5.18 1.77 -23.46
CA GLN A 356 6.19 2.12 -24.46
C GLN A 356 6.23 1.09 -25.60
N ARG A 357 6.24 -0.20 -25.28
CA ARG A 357 6.20 -1.29 -26.27
C ARG A 357 4.88 -1.31 -27.04
N ARG A 358 3.75 -1.08 -26.36
CA ARG A 358 2.43 -1.07 -27.01
C ARG A 358 2.32 0.00 -28.08
N VAL A 359 2.93 1.15 -27.88
CA VAL A 359 2.91 2.29 -28.82
C VAL A 359 4.15 2.39 -29.71
N SER A 360 5.08 1.43 -29.62
CA SER A 360 6.28 1.32 -30.47
C SER A 360 7.21 2.55 -30.45
N VAL A 361 7.37 3.19 -29.28
CA VAL A 361 8.25 4.35 -29.11
C VAL A 361 9.58 3.93 -28.48
N GLU A 362 10.62 3.71 -29.29
CA GLU A 362 11.93 3.24 -28.79
C GLU A 362 12.98 4.35 -28.64
N THR A 363 12.83 5.45 -29.37
CA THR A 363 13.80 6.54 -29.45
C THR A 363 13.15 7.88 -29.12
N ALA A 364 13.93 8.82 -28.59
CA ALA A 364 13.41 10.14 -28.29
C ALA A 364 12.92 10.84 -29.58
N PRO A 365 11.80 11.58 -29.50
CA PRO A 365 11.36 12.47 -30.57
C PRO A 365 12.39 13.57 -30.86
N THR A 366 12.31 14.12 -32.05
CA THR A 366 13.04 15.34 -32.42
C THR A 366 12.53 16.55 -31.60
N PRO A 367 13.33 17.63 -31.47
CA PRO A 367 12.87 18.84 -30.78
C PRO A 367 11.57 19.44 -31.35
N GLN A 368 11.35 19.29 -32.67
CA GLN A 368 10.13 19.77 -33.32
C GLN A 368 8.91 18.95 -32.90
N GLU A 369 9.03 17.63 -32.85
CA GLU A 369 7.96 16.74 -32.37
C GLU A 369 7.64 17.00 -30.90
N ILE A 370 8.64 17.28 -30.06
CA ILE A 370 8.42 17.69 -28.66
C ILE A 370 7.55 18.95 -28.61
N LEU A 371 7.88 19.99 -29.37
CA LEU A 371 7.09 21.22 -29.43
C LEU A 371 5.66 20.97 -29.94
N GLU A 372 5.49 20.07 -30.90
CA GLU A 372 4.17 19.68 -31.40
C GLU A 372 3.33 18.98 -30.34
N ILE A 373 3.92 18.06 -29.57
CA ILE A 373 3.26 17.42 -28.43
C ILE A 373 2.88 18.49 -27.39
N GLN A 374 3.83 19.35 -26.99
CA GLN A 374 3.59 20.41 -26.00
C GLN A 374 2.43 21.34 -26.42
N SER A 375 2.29 21.62 -27.71
CA SER A 375 1.18 22.44 -28.21
C SER A 375 -0.20 21.79 -28.10
N ARG A 376 -0.26 20.45 -28.01
CA ARG A 376 -1.52 19.69 -27.79
C ARG A 376 -1.97 19.70 -26.33
N TYR A 377 -1.04 19.92 -25.40
CA TYR A 377 -1.25 19.83 -23.95
C TYR A 377 -0.79 21.13 -23.27
N PRO A 378 -1.54 22.23 -23.46
CA PRO A 378 -1.16 23.56 -22.98
C PRO A 378 -1.22 23.72 -21.46
#